data_AF-A0A9Q8V2K0-F1
#
_entry.id   AF-A0A9Q8V2K0-F1
#
_cell.length_a   1.000
_cell.length_b   1.000
_cell.length_c   1.000
_cell.angle_alpha   90.00
_cell.angle_beta   90.00
_cell.angle_gamma   90.00
#
_symmetry.space_group_name_H-M   'P 1'
#
loop_
_entity.id
_entity.type
_entity.pdbx_description
1 polymer ?
#
loop_
_entity_poly.entity_id
_entity_poly.type
_entity_poly.pdbx_seq_one_letter_code
_entity_poly.pdbx_strand_id
1 'polypeptide(L)'
;MSHPQEPKPELVTPNDDIQVAKITVPSGSAIKLSAVENQPPALVNTLSELFKQHKLIRRAFLVLAQEEKSEDPAVMLIGLEMTGDWDEDTLDNIIHQAGTLACEHLEDGESIDFCLVNEDEAGISHFMTQHIAPFYQRRLGGFIRDAIPIKNT
;
A
#
# COMPACT_ATOMS: atom_id res chain seq x y z
N MET A 1 -9.23 20.31 25.45
CA MET A 1 -9.73 19.74 24.19
C MET A 1 -8.91 18.50 23.93
N SER A 2 -9.49 17.32 24.08
CA SER A 2 -8.78 16.05 23.86
C SER A 2 -8.72 15.79 22.36
N HIS A 3 -7.51 15.67 21.80
CA HIS A 3 -7.34 15.11 20.47
C HIS A 3 -7.76 13.63 20.51
N PRO A 4 -8.53 13.11 19.52
CA PRO A 4 -8.71 11.68 19.37
C PRO A 4 -7.34 11.08 19.07
N GLN A 5 -6.87 10.20 19.95
CA GLN A 5 -5.64 9.44 19.74
C GLN A 5 -5.99 8.30 18.80
N GLU A 6 -5.45 8.33 17.58
CA GLU A 6 -5.67 7.27 16.61
C GLU A 6 -5.16 5.92 17.15
N PRO A 7 -5.89 4.83 16.90
CA PRO A 7 -5.55 3.52 17.41
C PRO A 7 -4.23 3.00 16.81
N LYS A 8 -3.35 2.54 17.70
CA LYS A 8 -2.06 1.92 17.35
C LYS A 8 -2.30 0.51 16.77
N PRO A 9 -1.69 0.15 15.62
CA PRO A 9 -1.77 -1.21 15.10
C PRO A 9 -1.16 -2.21 16.09
N GLU A 10 -1.85 -3.33 16.32
CA GLU A 10 -1.35 -4.44 17.12
C GLU A 10 -0.96 -5.57 16.16
N LEU A 11 0.34 -5.87 16.10
CA LEU A 11 0.89 -6.95 15.29
C LEU A 11 0.54 -8.28 15.97
N VAL A 12 -0.35 -9.04 15.35
CA VAL A 12 -0.62 -10.42 15.75
C VAL A 12 0.34 -11.31 14.97
N THR A 13 1.14 -12.12 15.64
CA THR A 13 2.00 -13.13 15.00
C THR A 13 1.34 -14.50 15.07
N PRO A 14 0.70 -15.00 14.00
CA PRO A 14 0.41 -16.42 13.88
C PRO A 14 1.65 -17.15 13.33
N ASN A 15 1.84 -18.40 13.74
CA ASN A 15 2.85 -19.30 13.19
C ASN A 15 2.75 -19.39 11.65
N ASP A 16 3.92 -19.45 11.02
CA ASP A 16 4.25 -19.58 9.58
C ASP A 16 4.04 -18.33 8.70
N ASP A 17 5.17 -17.63 8.44
CA ASP A 17 5.56 -16.72 7.33
C ASP A 17 4.64 -15.61 6.79
N ILE A 18 3.40 -15.46 7.25
CA ILE A 18 2.47 -14.44 6.73
C ILE A 18 2.41 -13.21 7.65
N GLN A 19 2.91 -12.07 7.16
CA GLN A 19 2.79 -10.80 7.88
C GLN A 19 1.34 -10.29 7.82
N VAL A 20 0.71 -10.21 8.99
CA VAL A 20 -0.67 -9.74 9.19
C VAL A 20 -0.66 -8.67 10.27
N ALA A 21 -1.37 -7.56 10.06
CA ALA A 21 -1.60 -6.54 11.07
C ALA A 21 -3.09 -6.29 11.28
N LYS A 22 -3.46 -5.96 12.53
CA LYS A 22 -4.80 -5.56 12.89
C LYS A 22 -4.82 -4.07 13.22
N ILE A 23 -5.74 -3.33 12.60
CA ILE A 23 -5.94 -1.90 12.81
C ILE A 23 -7.38 -1.68 13.25
N THR A 24 -7.57 -1.06 14.40
CA THR A 24 -8.90 -0.58 14.81
C THR A 24 -9.22 0.70 14.05
N VAL A 25 -10.43 0.88 13.54
CA VAL A 25 -10.89 2.15 12.93
C VAL A 25 -11.77 2.92 13.93
N PRO A 26 -11.94 4.25 13.78
CA PRO A 26 -12.65 5.09 14.77
C PRO A 26 -14.09 4.64 15.12
N SER A 27 -14.74 3.88 14.23
CA SER A 27 -16.06 3.27 14.46
C SER A 27 -16.05 2.08 15.45
N GLY A 28 -14.87 1.62 15.89
CA GLY A 28 -14.70 0.44 16.73
C GLY A 28 -14.66 -0.89 15.96
N SER A 29 -14.79 -0.85 14.63
CA SER A 29 -14.45 -1.98 13.74
C SER A 29 -12.94 -2.18 13.64
N ALA A 30 -12.50 -3.36 13.22
CA ALA A 30 -11.09 -3.63 12.96
C ALA A 30 -10.89 -4.14 11.53
N ILE A 31 -9.88 -3.60 10.87
CA ILE A 31 -9.41 -4.02 9.57
C ILE A 31 -8.20 -4.92 9.77
N LYS A 32 -8.26 -6.10 9.17
CA LYS A 32 -7.13 -7.00 9.00
C LYS A 32 -6.41 -6.63 7.71
N LEU A 33 -5.12 -6.32 7.83
CA LEU A 33 -4.21 -6.16 6.70
C LEU A 33 -3.34 -7.40 6.57
N SER A 34 -3.14 -7.86 5.34
CA SER A 34 -2.22 -8.96 5.05
C SER A 34 -1.45 -8.72 3.76
N ALA A 35 -0.24 -9.28 3.70
CA ALA A 35 0.49 -9.36 2.44
C ALA A 35 -0.29 -10.14 1.38
N VAL A 36 -0.03 -9.85 0.11
CA VAL A 36 -0.55 -10.61 -1.04
C VAL A 36 0.52 -11.61 -1.46
N GLU A 37 0.35 -12.88 -1.12
CA GLU A 37 1.35 -13.93 -1.38
C GLU A 37 1.63 -14.11 -2.88
N ASN A 38 0.57 -14.13 -3.69
CA ASN A 38 0.65 -14.24 -5.14
C ASN A 38 0.11 -12.96 -5.76
N GLN A 39 0.98 -11.94 -5.87
CA GLN A 39 0.59 -10.68 -6.50
C GLN A 39 0.16 -10.89 -7.96
N PRO A 40 -0.98 -10.32 -8.41
CA PRO A 40 -1.44 -10.46 -9.79
C PRO A 40 -0.43 -9.76 -10.74
N PRO A 41 0.31 -10.52 -11.58
CA PRO A 41 1.45 -9.96 -12.30
C PRO A 41 1.02 -8.94 -13.36
N ALA A 42 -0.15 -9.14 -13.99
CA ALA A 42 -0.68 -8.19 -14.98
C ALA A 42 -0.97 -6.82 -14.34
N LEU A 43 -1.72 -6.79 -13.24
CA LEU A 43 -2.04 -5.59 -12.48
C LEU A 43 -0.76 -4.86 -12.01
N VAL A 44 0.15 -5.59 -11.34
CA VAL A 44 1.39 -5.03 -10.81
C VAL A 44 2.26 -4.44 -11.93
N ASN A 45 2.37 -5.11 -13.08
CA ASN A 45 3.15 -4.62 -14.21
C ASN A 45 2.51 -3.35 -14.81
N THR A 46 1.20 -3.36 -15.05
CA THR A 46 0.47 -2.21 -15.59
C THR A 46 0.61 -0.98 -14.69
N LEU A 47 0.37 -1.13 -13.39
CA LEU A 47 0.52 -0.04 -12.43
C LEU A 47 1.97 0.41 -12.30
N SER A 48 2.93 -0.51 -12.33
CA SER A 48 4.37 -0.15 -12.32
C SER A 48 4.77 0.67 -13.54
N GLU A 49 4.26 0.35 -14.74
CA GLU A 49 4.52 1.16 -15.95
C GLU A 49 3.90 2.55 -15.85
N LEU A 50 2.68 2.67 -15.33
CA LEU A 50 2.08 3.98 -15.03
C LEU A 50 2.96 4.77 -14.05
N PHE A 51 3.32 4.18 -12.91
CA PHE A 51 4.03 4.89 -11.85
C PHE A 51 5.45 5.31 -12.23
N LYS A 52 6.10 4.63 -13.18
CA LYS A 52 7.38 5.08 -13.77
C LYS A 52 7.26 6.45 -14.44
N GLN A 53 6.08 6.81 -14.96
CA GLN A 53 5.83 8.09 -15.63
C GLN A 53 5.64 9.23 -14.61
N HIS A 54 5.30 8.91 -13.35
CA HIS A 54 5.06 9.88 -12.29
C HIS A 54 6.25 9.98 -11.34
N LYS A 55 7.09 11.00 -11.53
CA LYS A 55 8.26 11.24 -10.67
C LYS A 55 7.90 11.44 -9.20
N LEU A 56 6.67 11.83 -8.87
CA LEU A 56 6.29 12.05 -7.47
C LEU A 56 6.20 10.73 -6.70
N ILE A 57 5.87 9.62 -7.36
CA ILE A 57 5.73 8.30 -6.72
C ILE A 57 7.12 7.72 -6.42
N ARG A 58 7.44 7.56 -5.13
CA ARG A 58 8.68 6.95 -4.64
C ARG A 58 8.54 5.43 -4.53
N ARG A 59 7.47 4.96 -3.90
CA ARG A 59 7.15 3.54 -3.72
C ARG A 59 5.65 3.31 -3.88
N ALA A 60 5.27 2.09 -4.28
CA ALA A 60 3.90 1.61 -4.18
C ALA A 60 3.87 0.21 -3.56
N PHE A 61 2.86 -0.03 -2.73
CA PHE A 61 2.65 -1.24 -1.96
C PHE A 61 1.29 -1.84 -2.30
N LEU A 62 1.14 -3.15 -2.17
CA LEU A 62 -0.12 -3.86 -2.37
C LEU A 62 -0.37 -4.78 -1.16
N VAL A 63 -1.54 -4.64 -0.55
CA VAL A 63 -2.02 -5.48 0.55
C VAL A 63 -3.47 -5.86 0.33
N LEU A 64 -3.96 -6.86 1.06
CA LEU A 64 -5.38 -7.11 1.23
C LEU A 64 -5.86 -6.43 2.52
N ALA A 65 -7.00 -5.75 2.45
CA ALA A 65 -7.69 -5.17 3.58
C ALA A 65 -9.07 -5.82 3.74
N GLN A 66 -9.34 -6.39 4.91
CA GLN A 66 -10.62 -7.03 5.20
C GLN A 66 -11.18 -6.56 6.53
N GLU A 67 -12.45 -6.17 6.57
CA GLU A 67 -13.12 -5.87 7.83
C GLU A 67 -13.43 -7.18 8.57
N GLU A 68 -12.94 -7.31 9.82
CA GLU A 68 -12.94 -8.56 10.57
C GLU A 68 -14.34 -9.12 10.89
N LYS A 69 -15.35 -8.24 10.91
CA LYS A 69 -16.74 -8.60 11.22
C LYS A 69 -17.65 -8.53 10.00
N SER A 70 -17.09 -8.38 8.79
CA SER A 70 -17.84 -8.41 7.55
C SER A 70 -17.66 -9.74 6.84
N GLU A 71 -18.70 -10.16 6.11
CA GLU A 71 -18.62 -11.24 5.12
C GLU A 71 -18.13 -10.73 3.75
N ASP A 72 -17.89 -9.42 3.64
CA ASP A 72 -17.38 -8.81 2.41
C ASP A 72 -15.99 -9.37 2.04
N PRO A 73 -15.72 -9.51 0.74
CA PRO A 73 -14.41 -9.90 0.27
C PRO A 73 -13.35 -8.86 0.67
N ALA A 74 -12.12 -9.31 0.80
CA ALA A 74 -11.00 -8.40 1.03
C ALA A 74 -10.82 -7.46 -0.18
N VAL A 75 -10.54 -6.20 0.09
CA VAL A 75 -10.21 -5.17 -0.90
C VAL A 75 -8.70 -5.21 -1.15
N MET A 76 -8.28 -5.17 -2.41
CA MET A 76 -6.88 -4.88 -2.73
C MET A 76 -6.60 -3.40 -2.49
N LEU A 77 -5.72 -3.07 -1.54
CA LEU A 77 -5.38 -1.69 -1.22
C LEU A 77 -3.98 -1.35 -1.72
N ILE A 78 -3.89 -0.35 -2.60
CA ILE A 78 -2.64 0.19 -3.14
C ILE A 78 -2.22 1.40 -2.31
N GLY A 79 -1.11 1.27 -1.59
CA GLY A 79 -0.48 2.39 -0.89
C GLY A 79 0.51 3.11 -1.79
N LEU A 80 0.36 4.42 -1.97
CA LEU A 80 1.28 5.28 -2.72
C LEU A 80 2.09 6.15 -1.76
N GLU A 81 3.41 5.99 -1.79
CA GLU A 81 4.31 6.92 -1.13
C GLU A 81 4.77 7.96 -2.15
N MET A 82 4.37 9.23 -1.92
CA MET A 82 4.72 10.36 -2.77
C MET A 82 5.83 11.22 -2.15
N THR A 83 6.55 11.95 -3.00
CA THR A 83 7.67 12.82 -2.61
C THR A 83 7.66 14.11 -3.40
N GLY A 84 8.23 15.17 -2.83
CA GLY A 84 8.23 16.51 -3.42
C GLY A 84 6.90 17.22 -3.20
N ASP A 85 6.73 18.35 -3.87
CA ASP A 85 5.51 19.14 -3.81
C ASP A 85 4.49 18.57 -4.81
N TRP A 86 3.30 18.27 -4.32
CA TRP A 86 2.16 17.82 -5.11
C TRP A 86 0.88 18.38 -4.50
N ASP A 87 -0.16 18.51 -5.33
CA ASP A 87 -1.48 18.98 -4.93
C ASP A 87 -2.54 17.88 -5.12
N GLU A 88 -3.73 18.13 -4.63
CA GLU A 88 -4.87 17.21 -4.68
C GLU A 88 -5.24 16.87 -6.14
N ASP A 89 -5.22 17.84 -7.05
CA ASP A 89 -5.47 17.61 -8.48
C ASP A 89 -4.44 16.63 -9.09
N THR A 90 -3.17 16.74 -8.73
CA THR A 90 -2.12 15.80 -9.18
C THR A 90 -2.38 14.40 -8.65
N LEU A 91 -2.75 14.28 -7.37
CA LEU A 91 -3.07 13.00 -6.75
C LEU A 91 -4.29 12.35 -7.40
N ASP A 92 -5.38 13.10 -7.56
CA ASP A 92 -6.62 12.63 -8.17
C ASP A 92 -6.40 12.15 -9.59
N ASN A 93 -5.59 12.88 -10.36
CA ASN A 93 -5.22 12.46 -11.72
C ASN A 93 -4.44 11.14 -11.75
N ILE A 94 -3.54 10.92 -10.79
CA ILE A 94 -2.79 9.66 -10.66
C ILE A 94 -3.73 8.52 -10.26
N ILE A 95 -4.55 8.72 -9.22
CA ILE A 95 -5.49 7.71 -8.72
C ILE A 95 -6.52 7.36 -9.80
N HIS A 96 -7.05 8.34 -10.53
CA HIS A 96 -8.02 8.11 -11.58
C HIS A 96 -7.44 7.26 -12.72
N GLN A 97 -6.22 7.57 -13.18
CA GLN A 97 -5.52 6.78 -14.20
C GLN A 97 -5.20 5.37 -13.71
N ALA A 98 -4.70 5.25 -12.47
CA ALA A 98 -4.37 3.98 -11.86
C ALA A 98 -5.61 3.08 -11.69
N GLY A 99 -6.72 3.65 -11.19
CA GLY A 99 -7.98 2.94 -11.04
C GLY A 99 -8.55 2.49 -12.37
N THR A 100 -8.50 3.34 -13.41
CA THR A 100 -8.96 2.98 -14.76
C THR A 100 -8.19 1.78 -15.30
N LEU A 101 -6.86 1.80 -15.20
CA LEU A 101 -6.02 0.68 -15.63
C LEU A 101 -6.22 -0.57 -14.77
N ALA A 102 -6.40 -0.41 -13.46
CA ALA A 102 -6.59 -1.52 -12.55
C ALA A 102 -7.89 -2.28 -12.84
N CYS A 103 -8.96 -1.58 -13.18
CA CYS A 103 -10.25 -2.18 -13.54
C CYS A 103 -10.15 -3.18 -14.71
N GLU A 104 -9.18 -3.04 -15.61
CA GLU A 104 -8.95 -4.00 -16.71
C GLU A 104 -8.41 -5.36 -16.23
N HIS A 105 -8.00 -5.45 -14.96
CA HIS A 105 -7.34 -6.61 -14.37
C HIS A 105 -8.11 -7.24 -13.20
N LEU A 106 -9.27 -6.68 -12.83
CA LEU A 106 -10.10 -7.22 -11.75
C LEU A 106 -11.02 -8.32 -12.26
N GLU A 107 -11.12 -9.40 -11.49
CA GLU A 107 -12.15 -10.42 -11.69
C GLU A 107 -13.50 -9.97 -11.08
N ASP A 108 -14.58 -10.67 -11.44
CA ASP A 108 -15.91 -10.38 -10.89
C ASP A 108 -15.91 -10.51 -9.36
N GLY A 109 -16.25 -9.41 -8.69
CA GLY A 109 -16.29 -9.33 -7.22
C GLY A 109 -14.99 -8.90 -6.56
N GLU A 110 -13.91 -8.74 -7.31
CA GLU A 110 -12.70 -8.08 -6.81
C GLU A 110 -12.88 -6.56 -6.78
N SER A 111 -12.20 -5.93 -5.81
CA SER A 111 -12.19 -4.48 -5.67
C SER A 111 -10.80 -3.99 -5.36
N ILE A 112 -10.49 -2.78 -5.83
CA ILE A 112 -9.23 -2.12 -5.59
C ILE A 112 -9.48 -0.69 -5.10
N ASP A 113 -8.67 -0.26 -4.14
CA ASP A 113 -8.69 1.10 -3.61
C ASP A 113 -7.26 1.63 -3.48
N PHE A 114 -7.12 2.95 -3.34
CA PHE A 114 -5.85 3.65 -3.28
C PHE A 114 -5.79 4.55 -2.05
N CYS A 115 -4.64 4.55 -1.37
CA CYS A 115 -4.38 5.47 -0.28
C CYS A 115 -2.97 6.04 -0.38
N LEU A 116 -2.76 7.20 0.25
CA LEU A 116 -1.42 7.68 0.50
C LEU A 116 -0.83 6.97 1.71
N VAL A 117 0.49 6.78 1.70
CA VAL A 117 1.24 6.29 2.84
C VAL A 117 2.46 7.15 3.12
N ASN A 118 2.71 7.42 4.40
CA ASN A 118 3.86 8.16 4.89
C ASN A 118 4.62 7.35 5.93
N GLU A 119 5.95 7.40 5.93
CA GLU A 119 6.80 6.59 6.82
C GLU A 119 6.56 6.90 8.32
N ASP A 120 6.13 8.13 8.63
CA ASP A 120 5.92 8.61 9.99
C ASP A 120 4.49 8.40 10.53
N GLU A 121 3.59 7.84 9.72
CA GLU A 121 2.20 7.60 10.09
C GLU A 121 1.98 6.19 10.65
N ALA A 122 1.14 6.10 11.69
CA ALA A 122 0.70 4.83 12.26
C ALA A 122 -0.33 4.11 11.35
N GLY A 123 -0.79 2.94 11.79
CA GLY A 123 -1.88 2.21 11.10
C GLY A 123 -1.45 1.62 9.76
N ILE A 124 -2.20 1.93 8.69
CA ILE A 124 -2.03 1.33 7.36
C ILE A 124 -0.65 1.72 6.79
N SER A 125 -0.29 3.00 6.89
CA SER A 125 1.00 3.55 6.46
C SER A 125 2.17 2.81 7.12
N HIS A 126 2.11 2.59 8.44
CA HIS A 126 3.13 1.86 9.18
C HIS A 126 3.25 0.40 8.69
N PHE A 127 2.12 -0.29 8.55
CA PHE A 127 2.13 -1.67 8.08
C PHE A 127 2.76 -1.79 6.69
N MET A 128 2.30 -0.99 5.73
CA MET A 128 2.81 -1.04 4.37
C MET A 128 4.30 -0.68 4.30
N THR A 129 4.72 0.41 4.96
CA THR A 129 6.09 0.92 4.81
C THR A 129 7.14 0.07 5.55
N GLN A 130 6.76 -0.63 6.63
CA GLN A 130 7.70 -1.40 7.46
C GLN A 130 7.63 -2.91 7.22
N HIS A 131 6.48 -3.44 6.78
CA HIS A 131 6.24 -4.88 6.72
C HIS A 131 6.04 -5.41 5.30
N ILE A 132 5.76 -4.53 4.32
CA ILE A 132 5.44 -4.94 2.95
C ILE A 132 6.55 -4.50 2.00
N ALA A 133 7.04 -5.44 1.19
CA ALA A 133 7.94 -5.10 0.11
C ALA A 133 7.17 -4.30 -0.96
N PRO A 134 7.68 -3.12 -1.39
CA PRO A 134 7.02 -2.37 -2.44
C PRO A 134 7.09 -3.13 -3.77
N PHE A 135 5.97 -3.23 -4.48
CA PHE A 135 5.97 -3.83 -5.82
C PHE A 135 6.56 -2.87 -6.86
N TYR A 136 6.47 -1.57 -6.60
CA TYR A 136 7.10 -0.52 -7.37
C TYR A 136 7.99 0.33 -6.47
N GLN A 137 9.23 0.56 -6.89
CA GLN A 137 10.10 1.54 -6.27
C GLN A 137 10.83 2.31 -7.36
N ARG A 138 10.68 3.63 -7.35
CA ARG A 138 11.38 4.51 -8.28
C ARG A 138 12.88 4.34 -8.06
N ARG A 139 13.59 3.99 -9.15
CA ARG A 139 15.05 3.90 -9.13
C ARG A 139 15.61 5.31 -8.97
N LEU A 140 16.32 5.55 -7.87
CA LEU A 140 17.23 6.69 -7.79
C LEU A 140 18.29 6.47 -8.88
N GLY A 141 18.58 7.49 -9.70
CA GLY A 141 19.52 7.38 -10.82
C GLY A 141 20.83 6.70 -10.42
N GLY A 142 21.52 6.07 -11.38
CA GLY A 142 22.62 5.10 -11.17
C GLY A 142 23.83 5.52 -10.31
N PHE A 143 23.82 6.69 -9.70
CA PHE A 143 24.80 7.16 -8.72
C PHE A 143 24.76 6.42 -7.36
N ILE A 144 23.69 5.69 -7.03
CA ILE A 144 23.56 5.01 -5.71
C ILE A 144 23.94 3.53 -5.75
N ARG A 145 24.21 2.95 -6.93
CA ARG A 145 24.62 1.54 -7.04
C ARG A 145 25.91 1.22 -6.27
N ASP A 146 26.77 2.22 -6.03
CA ASP A 146 28.03 2.05 -5.30
C ASP A 146 27.95 2.41 -3.81
N ALA A 147 26.82 2.95 -3.33
CA ALA A 147 26.73 3.58 -2.00
C ALA A 147 25.95 2.79 -0.94
N ILE A 148 25.25 1.70 -1.31
CA ILE A 148 24.47 0.92 -0.35
C ILE A 148 24.88 -0.56 -0.39
N PRO A 149 25.51 -1.10 0.66
CA PRO A 149 25.73 -2.53 0.76
C PRO A 149 24.38 -3.24 0.89
N ILE A 150 24.10 -4.13 -0.06
CA ILE A 150 22.95 -5.04 -0.01
C ILE A 150 23.16 -5.94 1.21
N LYS A 151 22.38 -5.72 2.27
CA LYS A 151 22.33 -6.64 3.40
C LYS A 151 21.26 -7.68 3.09
N ASN A 152 21.69 -8.80 2.50
CA ASN A 152 20.91 -10.02 2.55
C ASN A 152 21.03 -10.57 3.97
N THR A 153 19.94 -10.53 4.73
CA THR A 153 19.77 -11.36 5.92
C THR A 153 18.48 -12.12 5.75
#